data_AF-A0A966RSY4-F1
#
_entry.id   AF-A0A966RSY4-F1
#
_cell.length_a   1.000
_cell.length_b   1.000
_cell.length_c   1.000
_cell.angle_alpha   90.00
_cell.angle_beta   90.00
_cell.angle_gamma   90.00
#
_symmetry.space_group_name_H-M   'P 1'
#
loop_
_entity.id
_entity.type
_entity.pdbx_description
1 polymer ?
#
loop_
_entity_poly.entity_id
_entity_poly.type
_entity_poly.pdbx_seq_one_letter_code
_entity_poly.pdbx_strand_id
1 'polypeptide(L)'
;MPVTDQMIIPPSGNISILKADGRHVLAIERPQFSFAYHAIKYIQAVQEILIDGQALAMTDAQRDEVAAFLAGVEPDETLSLKVAENQRNRRFLNDTDWYVVRHAETGVAIPADILALRASARAAIHDL
;
A
#
# COMPACT_ATOMS: atom_id res chain seq x y z
N MET A 1 20.07 5.20 -18.73
CA MET A 1 20.15 4.19 -17.65
C MET A 1 19.02 3.20 -17.85
N PRO A 2 19.23 1.89 -17.68
CA PRO A 2 18.12 0.93 -17.75
C PRO A 2 17.11 1.21 -16.64
N VAL A 3 15.83 1.03 -16.94
CA VAL A 3 14.76 1.07 -15.93
C VAL A 3 14.93 -0.19 -15.07
N THR A 4 14.95 -0.03 -13.75
CA THR A 4 15.01 -1.14 -12.80
C THR A 4 13.69 -1.28 -12.07
N ASP A 5 13.39 -2.49 -11.61
CA ASP A 5 12.26 -2.73 -10.71
C ASP A 5 12.39 -1.84 -9.45
N GLN A 6 11.26 -1.36 -8.96
CA GLN A 6 11.16 -0.48 -7.80
C GLN A 6 10.14 -1.05 -6.83
N MET A 7 10.37 -0.83 -5.54
CA MET A 7 9.49 -1.28 -4.47
C MET A 7 9.39 -0.25 -3.37
N ILE A 8 8.16 -0.02 -2.92
CA ILE A 8 7.85 0.79 -1.74
C ILE A 8 7.01 -0.07 -0.81
N ILE A 9 7.55 -0.34 0.38
CA ILE A 9 6.82 -0.91 1.50
C ILE A 9 6.68 0.19 2.55
N PRO A 10 5.48 0.75 2.77
CA PRO A 10 5.28 1.74 3.82
C PRO A 10 5.32 1.10 5.22
N PRO A 11 5.39 1.89 6.31
CA PRO A 11 5.24 1.37 7.68
C PRO A 11 3.90 0.67 7.92
N SER A 12 2.85 1.11 7.24
CA SER A 12 1.53 0.49 7.24
C SER A 12 0.84 0.71 5.89
N GLY A 13 -0.05 -0.22 5.52
CA GLY A 13 -0.77 -0.18 4.25
C GLY A 13 -0.14 -1.06 3.17
N ASN A 14 -0.55 -0.80 1.93
CA ASN A 14 -0.23 -1.65 0.78
C ASN A 14 1.20 -1.44 0.28
N ILE A 15 1.74 -2.51 -0.28
CA ILE A 15 3.04 -2.54 -0.93
C ILE A 15 2.86 -2.21 -2.41
N SER A 16 3.78 -1.41 -2.94
CA SER A 16 3.78 -1.00 -4.34
C SER A 16 5.07 -1.48 -5.00
N ILE A 17 4.95 -2.30 -6.04
CA ILE A 17 6.07 -2.76 -6.86
C ILE A 17 5.86 -2.30 -8.30
N LEU A 18 6.79 -1.50 -8.83
CA LEU A 18 6.81 -1.08 -10.22
C LEU A 18 7.88 -1.89 -10.94
N LYS A 19 7.46 -2.73 -11.89
CA LYS A 19 8.37 -3.51 -12.73
C LYS A 19 9.01 -2.61 -13.79
N ALA A 20 10.19 -2.99 -14.25
CA ALA A 20 10.97 -2.26 -15.25
C ALA A 20 10.23 -2.08 -16.59
N ASP A 21 9.30 -2.99 -16.90
CA ASP A 21 8.42 -2.93 -18.08
C ASP A 21 7.19 -2.02 -17.89
N GLY A 22 7.04 -1.39 -16.71
CA GLY A 22 5.95 -0.47 -16.39
C GLY A 22 4.74 -1.13 -15.71
N ARG A 23 4.73 -2.45 -15.52
CA ARG A 23 3.64 -3.12 -14.79
C ARG A 23 3.69 -2.76 -13.31
N HIS A 24 2.52 -2.47 -12.73
CA HIS A 24 2.37 -2.14 -11.32
C HIS A 24 1.71 -3.28 -10.57
N VAL A 25 2.32 -3.73 -9.48
CA VAL A 25 1.80 -4.74 -8.57
C VAL A 25 1.49 -4.08 -7.23
N LEU A 26 0.28 -4.31 -6.74
CA LEU A 26 -0.13 -3.95 -5.40
C LEU A 26 -0.32 -5.23 -4.58
N ALA A 27 0.36 -5.29 -3.45
CA ALA A 27 0.30 -6.42 -2.54
C ALA A 27 0.02 -5.96 -1.11
N ILE A 28 -0.43 -6.89 -0.27
CA ILE A 28 -0.65 -6.66 1.16
C ILE A 28 0.28 -7.50 2.03
N GLU A 29 0.76 -8.63 1.49
CA GLU A 29 1.67 -9.52 2.21
C GLU A 29 3.10 -8.97 2.19
N ARG A 30 3.66 -8.81 3.38
CA ARG A 30 5.02 -8.30 3.56
C ARG A 30 6.04 -9.39 3.19
N PRO A 31 7.00 -9.09 2.30
CA PRO A 31 8.06 -10.02 1.95
C PRO A 31 8.90 -10.40 3.17
N GLN A 32 9.31 -11.65 3.25
CA GLN A 32 10.30 -12.08 4.23
C GLN A 32 11.70 -11.82 3.68
N PHE A 33 12.46 -10.96 4.37
CA PHE A 33 13.87 -10.72 4.10
C PHE A 33 14.73 -11.22 5.27
N SER A 34 16.02 -11.44 5.03
CA SER A 34 17.02 -11.83 6.03
C SER A 34 17.32 -10.74 7.06
N PHE A 35 16.84 -9.52 6.83
CA PHE A 35 17.00 -8.35 7.67
C PHE A 35 15.64 -7.80 8.14
N ALA A 36 15.65 -7.17 9.32
CA ALA A 36 14.48 -6.50 9.86
C ALA A 36 14.21 -5.17 9.14
N TYR A 37 12.93 -4.85 8.96
CA TYR A 37 12.49 -3.59 8.38
C TYR A 37 11.07 -3.26 8.86
N HIS A 38 10.79 -1.97 9.02
CA HIS A 38 9.43 -1.44 9.17
C HIS A 38 8.92 -0.91 7.84
N ALA A 39 9.78 -0.28 7.05
CA ALA A 39 9.50 0.21 5.72
C ALA A 39 10.72 0.01 4.80
N ILE A 40 10.46 -0.08 3.50
CA ILE A 40 11.49 -0.16 2.47
C ILE A 40 11.17 0.87 1.40
N LYS A 41 12.19 1.63 1.00
CA LYS A 41 12.17 2.45 -0.20
C LYS A 41 13.29 1.97 -1.10
N TYR A 42 12.96 1.18 -2.11
CA TYR A 42 13.87 0.69 -3.13
C TYR A 42 13.47 1.32 -4.46
N ILE A 43 13.99 2.50 -4.74
CA ILE A 43 13.77 3.23 -5.99
C ILE A 43 15.13 3.63 -6.58
N GLN A 44 15.17 4.01 -7.85
CA GLN A 44 16.43 4.34 -8.53
C GLN A 44 17.27 5.41 -7.80
N ALA A 45 16.61 6.41 -7.19
CA ALA A 45 17.29 7.51 -6.51
C ALA A 45 17.63 7.21 -5.03
N VAL A 46 16.93 6.26 -4.40
CA VAL A 46 16.98 6.03 -2.94
C VAL A 46 16.74 4.56 -2.64
N GLN A 47 17.68 3.94 -1.92
CA GLN A 47 17.62 2.55 -1.48
C GLN A 47 17.88 2.49 0.02
N GLU A 48 16.80 2.55 0.78
CA GLU A 48 16.82 2.72 2.23
C GLU A 48 15.82 1.78 2.92
N ILE A 49 16.18 1.36 4.12
CA ILE A 49 15.30 0.66 5.06
C ILE A 49 14.99 1.59 6.23
N LEU A 50 13.75 1.57 6.68
CA LEU A 50 13.37 2.17 7.96
C LEU A 50 13.37 1.07 9.02
N ILE A 51 14.16 1.24 10.06
CA ILE A 51 14.18 0.36 11.24
C ILE A 51 14.16 1.23 12.50
N ASP A 52 13.28 0.90 13.44
CA ASP A 52 13.12 1.63 14.71
C ASP A 52 13.01 3.16 14.55
N GLY A 53 12.35 3.61 13.47
CA GLY A 53 12.16 5.02 13.15
C GLY A 53 13.36 5.71 12.49
N GLN A 54 14.46 4.99 12.23
CA GLN A 54 15.65 5.52 11.57
C GLN A 54 15.75 5.02 10.12
N ALA A 55 15.97 5.95 9.19
CA ALA A 55 16.23 5.63 7.79
C ALA A 55 17.73 5.32 7.62
N LEU A 56 18.03 4.12 7.14
CA LEU A 56 19.39 3.65 6.90
C LEU A 56 19.54 3.27 5.43
N ALA A 57 20.66 3.67 4.83
CA ALA A 57 21.03 3.22 3.49
C ALA A 57 21.21 1.69 3.50
N MET A 58 20.70 1.02 2.46
CA MET A 58 20.88 -0.42 2.32
C MET A 58 22.35 -0.79 2.13
N THR A 59 22.74 -1.97 2.62
CA THR A 59 24.00 -2.62 2.24
C THR A 59 23.88 -3.28 0.87
N ASP A 60 25.00 -3.68 0.26
CA ASP A 60 24.98 -4.41 -1.02
C ASP A 60 24.20 -5.72 -0.91
N ALA A 61 24.42 -6.49 0.16
CA ALA A 61 23.69 -7.75 0.39
C ALA A 61 22.17 -7.55 0.50
N GLN A 62 21.72 -6.46 1.15
CA GLN A 62 20.30 -6.12 1.23
C GLN A 62 19.72 -5.71 -0.12
N ARG A 63 20.49 -4.96 -0.93
CA ARG A 63 20.09 -4.59 -2.28
C ARG A 63 19.93 -5.81 -3.18
N ASP A 64 20.88 -6.74 -3.10
CA ASP A 64 20.87 -7.98 -3.88
C ASP A 64 19.68 -8.86 -3.50
N GLU A 65 19.38 -8.98 -2.20
CA GLU A 65 18.22 -9.74 -1.72
C GLU A 65 16.89 -9.13 -2.19
N VAL A 66 16.74 -7.80 -2.10
CA VAL A 66 15.54 -7.11 -2.61
C VAL A 66 15.42 -7.26 -4.12
N ALA A 67 16.52 -7.14 -4.87
CA ALA A 67 16.51 -7.32 -6.31
C ALA A 67 16.13 -8.76 -6.72
N ALA A 68 16.64 -9.76 -6.00
CA ALA A 68 16.29 -11.17 -6.21
C ALA A 68 14.81 -11.45 -5.93
N PHE A 69 14.26 -10.87 -4.86
CA PHE A 69 12.83 -10.93 -4.58
C PHE A 69 12.01 -10.33 -5.73
N LEU A 70 12.36 -9.12 -6.18
CA LEU A 70 11.62 -8.44 -7.24
C LEU A 70 11.65 -9.20 -8.56
N ALA A 71 12.77 -9.84 -8.90
CA ALA A 71 12.88 -10.68 -10.09
C ALA A 71 11.88 -11.85 -10.10
N GLY A 72 11.51 -12.39 -8.94
CA GLY A 72 10.55 -13.48 -8.79
C GLY A 72 9.09 -13.05 -8.62
N VAL A 73 8.83 -11.75 -8.45
CA VAL A 73 7.46 -11.23 -8.30
C VAL A 73 6.78 -11.19 -9.66
N GLU A 74 5.76 -12.02 -9.81
CA GLU A 74 4.85 -11.98 -10.94
C GLU A 74 3.63 -11.07 -10.65
N PRO A 75 3.29 -10.15 -11.56
CA PRO A 75 2.09 -9.34 -11.44
C PRO A 75 0.80 -10.17 -11.44
N ASP A 76 0.04 -10.09 -10.36
CA ASP A 76 -1.39 -10.45 -10.36
C ASP A 76 -2.22 -9.17 -10.49
N GLU A 77 -2.69 -8.92 -11.71
CA GLU A 77 -3.52 -7.76 -12.04
C GLU A 77 -4.85 -7.76 -11.28
N THR A 78 -5.46 -8.93 -11.10
CA THR A 78 -6.76 -9.05 -10.44
C THR A 78 -6.62 -8.74 -8.96
N LEU A 79 -5.62 -9.31 -8.30
CA LEU A 79 -5.31 -9.01 -6.90
C LEU A 79 -4.95 -7.54 -6.73
N SER A 80 -4.10 -7.00 -7.60
CA SER A 80 -3.68 -5.59 -7.53
C SER A 80 -4.87 -4.62 -7.65
N LEU A 81 -5.84 -4.92 -8.54
CA LEU A 81 -7.06 -4.14 -8.67
C LEU A 81 -7.92 -4.19 -7.40
N LYS A 82 -8.10 -5.37 -6.79
CA LYS A 82 -8.84 -5.51 -5.53
C LYS A 82 -8.16 -4.76 -4.39
N VAL A 83 -6.84 -4.83 -4.29
CA VAL A 83 -6.04 -4.08 -3.30
C VAL A 83 -6.23 -2.57 -3.47
N ALA A 84 -6.17 -2.08 -4.72
CA ALA A 84 -6.40 -0.66 -5.03
C ALA A 84 -7.84 -0.20 -4.72
N GLU A 85 -8.83 -1.01 -5.05
CA GLU A 85 -10.24 -0.74 -4.74
C GLU A 85 -10.48 -0.70 -3.23
N ASN A 86 -9.99 -1.69 -2.49
CA ASN A 86 -10.05 -1.72 -1.03
C ASN A 86 -9.41 -0.48 -0.40
N GLN A 87 -8.24 -0.07 -0.90
CA GLN A 87 -7.56 1.13 -0.40
C GLN A 87 -8.39 2.40 -0.61
N ARG A 88 -8.94 2.58 -1.82
CA ARG A 88 -9.80 3.74 -2.14
C ARG A 88 -11.06 3.76 -1.27
N ASN A 89 -11.73 2.62 -1.12
CA ASN A 89 -12.94 2.51 -0.32
C ASN A 89 -12.67 2.74 1.16
N ARG A 90 -11.62 2.15 1.73
CA ARG A 90 -11.22 2.37 3.14
C ARG A 90 -10.83 3.82 3.39
N ARG A 91 -10.10 4.45 2.46
CA ARG A 91 -9.75 5.86 2.55
C ARG A 91 -11.00 6.74 2.54
N PHE A 92 -11.91 6.52 1.61
CA PHE A 92 -13.17 7.27 1.57
C PHE A 92 -13.97 7.13 2.87
N LEU A 93 -14.05 5.91 3.42
CA LEU A 93 -14.73 5.67 4.69
C LEU A 93 -14.06 6.42 5.85
N ASN A 94 -12.74 6.47 5.89
CA ASN A 94 -12.01 7.23 6.91
C ASN A 94 -12.21 8.75 6.74
N ASP A 95 -12.03 9.25 5.51
CA ASP A 95 -12.14 10.68 5.19
C ASP A 95 -13.57 11.24 5.42
N THR A 96 -14.58 10.37 5.38
CA THR A 96 -15.98 10.71 5.66
C THR A 96 -16.48 10.25 7.03
N ASP A 97 -15.60 9.73 7.89
CA ASP A 97 -16.03 9.17 9.18
C ASP A 97 -16.56 10.23 10.16
N TRP A 98 -16.06 11.46 10.05
CA TRP A 98 -16.51 12.60 10.82
C TRP A 98 -18.03 12.85 10.73
N TYR A 99 -18.67 12.50 9.61
CA TYR A 99 -20.13 12.60 9.47
C TYR A 99 -20.86 11.66 10.43
N VAL A 100 -20.33 10.44 10.63
CA VAL A 100 -20.91 9.46 11.54
C VAL A 100 -20.72 9.90 12.98
N VAL A 101 -19.52 10.37 13.33
CA VAL A 101 -19.24 10.91 14.67
C VAL A 101 -20.16 12.10 14.97
N ARG A 102 -20.24 13.08 14.07
CA ARG A 102 -21.13 14.23 14.22
C ARG A 102 -22.59 13.82 14.41
N HIS A 103 -23.08 12.86 13.63
CA HIS A 103 -24.45 12.36 13.78
C HIS A 103 -24.67 11.70 15.15
N ALA A 104 -23.73 10.88 15.61
CA ALA A 104 -23.82 10.22 16.91
C ALA A 104 -23.78 11.20 18.08
N GLU A 105 -22.96 12.24 17.99
CA GLU A 105 -22.78 13.23 19.07
C GLU A 105 -23.86 14.32 19.09
N THR A 106 -24.32 14.76 17.92
CA THR A 106 -25.18 15.95 17.80
C THR A 106 -26.58 15.65 17.27
N GLY A 107 -26.82 14.44 16.76
CA GLY A 107 -28.06 14.07 16.08
C GLY A 107 -28.24 14.70 14.70
N VAL A 108 -27.27 15.48 14.21
CA VAL A 108 -27.35 16.07 12.86
C VAL A 108 -27.27 14.97 11.82
N ALA A 109 -28.29 14.89 10.95
CA ALA A 109 -28.39 13.89 9.89
C ALA A 109 -27.15 13.89 8.97
N ILE A 110 -26.69 12.68 8.62
CA ILE A 110 -25.67 12.48 7.60
C ILE A 110 -26.28 12.82 6.23
N PRO A 111 -25.59 13.56 5.34
CA PRO A 111 -26.05 13.77 3.98
C PRO A 111 -26.36 12.44 3.27
N ALA A 112 -27.51 12.35 2.60
CA ALA A 112 -28.01 11.09 2.06
C ALA A 112 -27.08 10.48 0.99
N ASP A 113 -26.46 11.33 0.19
CA ASP A 113 -25.42 10.97 -0.78
C ASP A 113 -24.20 10.35 -0.11
N ILE A 114 -23.70 10.96 0.97
CA ILE A 114 -22.58 10.43 1.76
C ILE A 114 -22.96 9.10 2.41
N LEU A 115 -24.17 8.97 2.95
CA LEU A 115 -24.64 7.72 3.54
C LEU A 115 -24.69 6.59 2.50
N ALA A 116 -25.23 6.87 1.30
CA ALA A 116 -25.29 5.93 0.19
C ALA A 116 -23.90 5.52 -0.31
N LEU A 117 -23.00 6.50 -0.51
CA LEU A 117 -21.62 6.24 -0.93
C LEU A 117 -20.86 5.42 0.11
N ARG A 118 -21.05 5.69 1.41
CA ARG A 118 -20.43 4.88 2.50
C ARG A 118 -20.94 3.45 2.49
N ALA A 119 -22.24 3.23 2.24
CA ALA A 119 -22.79 1.88 2.12
C ALA A 119 -22.20 1.14 0.91
N SER A 120 -22.13 1.80 -0.24
CA SER A 120 -21.52 1.25 -1.46
C SER A 120 -20.04 0.93 -1.28
N ALA A 121 -19.26 1.83 -0.67
CA ALA A 121 -17.84 1.63 -0.41
C ALA A 121 -17.59 0.42 0.49
N ARG A 122 -18.43 0.17 1.52
CA ARG A 122 -18.31 -1.03 2.36
C ARG A 122 -18.61 -2.32 1.60
N ALA A 123 -19.64 -2.30 0.75
CA ALA A 123 -20.03 -3.46 -0.05
C ALA A 123 -18.99 -3.82 -1.13
N ALA A 124 -18.19 -2.84 -1.57
CA ALA A 124 -17.13 -3.02 -2.56
C ALA A 124 -15.77 -3.41 -1.97
N ILE A 125 -15.67 -3.66 -0.64
CA ILE A 125 -14.44 -4.18 -0.04
C ILE A 125 -14.37 -5.69 -0.23
N HIS A 126 -13.28 -6.14 -0.87
CA HIS A 126 -12.96 -7.55 -1.06
C HIS A 126 -12.24 -8.12 0.16
N ASP A 127 -12.47 -9.40 0.45
CA ASP A 127 -11.61 -10.18 1.34
C ASP A 127 -10.32 -10.55 0.60
N LEU A 128 -9.17 -10.38 1.27
CA LEU A 128 -7.83 -10.47 0.68
C LEU A 128 -6.89 -11.28 1.58
#